data_AF-A0A2V7SNC5-F1
#
_entry.id   AF-A0A2V7SNC5-F1
#
_cell.length_a   1.000
_cell.length_b   1.000
_cell.length_c   1.000
_cell.angle_alpha   90.00
_cell.angle_beta   90.00
_cell.angle_gamma   90.00
#
_symmetry.space_group_name_H-M   'P 1'
#
loop_
_entity.id
_entity.type
_entity.pdbx_description
1 polymer ?
#
loop_
_entity_poly.entity_id
_entity_poly.type
_entity_poly.pdbx_seq_one_letter_code
_entity_poly.pdbx_strand_id
1 'polypeptide(L)'
;MLALRHRSDPTPPLAPLAGLVVRRETRASAMAALQQRTELQMQRRLDDGHRAYVAYVNGTPAAFGWVATRSAELGELRSTFAIPNGDRYLWNFVTLASFRGLGIYPRLVDAIVRAESSQAERFWIAYAPENHASGSGIRKAGFTTLAELSFDAAGRPALRALVPGAALIASRLLGLPVAQDALTPCWRCVRAGRAAMYCAPGACRCDYQVPHERLCRLIDTPHKLGTELPMDTNSLVGGAVQGAAMAFVAIAIPRFTRHILAAGLVVAALFYVGFALEAHTSASWLALELAGVGIYGYAAVRGVRGSAWWLVAGWALHPLWDVALHYTGPGRDFAPAWYTTSCLTWDLMVASIAAIAILIGTQLTDASTRTATPMSLSPMRRSICSCTCRTATGARAA
;
A
#
# COMPACT_ATOMS: atom_id res chain seq x y z
N MET A 1 -18.38 1.27 -15.32
CA MET A 1 -19.18 1.52 -16.54
C MET A 1 -18.39 1.12 -17.77
N LEU A 2 -19.07 0.59 -18.80
CA LEU A 2 -18.50 0.25 -20.10
C LEU A 2 -19.26 0.99 -21.21
N ALA A 3 -18.53 1.68 -22.07
CA ALA A 3 -19.08 2.43 -23.19
C ALA A 3 -18.49 1.99 -24.53
N LEU A 4 -19.28 2.15 -25.57
CA LEU A 4 -18.95 1.82 -26.95
C LEU A 4 -19.22 3.03 -27.85
N ARG A 5 -18.37 3.21 -28.85
CA ARG A 5 -18.63 4.02 -30.04
C ARG A 5 -18.28 3.22 -31.28
N HIS A 6 -19.16 3.19 -32.25
CA HIS A 6 -18.86 2.74 -33.60
C HIS A 6 -18.28 3.91 -34.42
N ARG A 7 -17.39 3.64 -35.37
CA ARG A 7 -16.75 4.68 -36.21
C ARG A 7 -17.75 5.55 -36.99
N SER A 8 -18.93 5.01 -37.28
CA SER A 8 -20.01 5.69 -38.01
C SER A 8 -21.06 6.31 -37.11
N ASP A 9 -20.94 6.20 -35.78
CA ASP A 9 -21.91 6.80 -34.87
C ASP A 9 -21.86 8.32 -35.00
N PRO A 10 -23.02 8.99 -35.01
CA PRO A 10 -23.07 10.45 -35.08
C PRO A 10 -22.41 11.04 -33.83
N THR A 11 -21.50 11.99 -34.03
CA THR A 11 -20.84 12.69 -32.93
C THR A 11 -21.23 14.14 -32.84
N PRO A 12 -21.60 14.63 -31.64
CA PRO A 12 -21.77 16.06 -31.42
C PRO A 12 -20.48 16.81 -31.81
N PRO A 13 -20.56 17.89 -32.61
CA PRO A 13 -19.39 18.66 -32.98
C PRO A 13 -18.79 19.30 -31.73
N LEU A 14 -17.50 19.08 -31.51
CA LEU A 14 -16.84 19.43 -30.25
C LEU A 14 -16.31 20.86 -30.15
N ALA A 15 -16.73 21.86 -30.94
CA ALA A 15 -16.01 23.15 -31.10
C ALA A 15 -14.49 22.95 -31.40
N PRO A 16 -13.70 23.94 -31.82
CA PRO A 16 -12.23 23.81 -31.79
C PRO A 16 -11.62 24.30 -30.46
N LEU A 17 -10.47 23.77 -30.05
CA LEU A 17 -9.66 24.34 -28.96
C LEU A 17 -8.36 24.85 -29.57
N ALA A 18 -8.13 26.17 -29.48
CA ALA A 18 -6.97 26.81 -30.09
C ALA A 18 -5.66 26.17 -29.59
N GLY A 19 -4.75 25.90 -30.53
CA GLY A 19 -3.45 25.32 -30.23
C GLY A 19 -3.46 23.83 -29.82
N LEU A 20 -4.63 23.17 -29.79
CA LEU A 20 -4.72 21.75 -29.49
C LEU A 20 -4.32 20.90 -30.70
N VAL A 21 -3.32 20.05 -30.53
CA VAL A 21 -2.90 19.05 -31.51
C VAL A 21 -2.81 17.69 -30.85
N VAL A 22 -3.41 16.66 -31.44
CA VAL A 22 -3.28 15.27 -30.97
C VAL A 22 -2.38 14.51 -31.92
N ARG A 23 -1.39 13.81 -31.37
CA ARG A 23 -0.44 13.00 -32.16
C ARG A 23 -0.27 11.62 -31.55
N ARG A 24 0.03 10.65 -32.41
CA ARG A 24 0.53 9.35 -31.96
C ARG A 24 1.97 9.54 -31.48
N GLU A 25 2.28 9.00 -30.30
CA GLU A 25 3.63 8.98 -29.74
C GLU A 25 4.18 7.55 -29.81
N THR A 26 5.40 7.43 -30.33
CA THR A 26 6.07 6.13 -30.54
C THR A 26 7.34 6.00 -29.71
N ARG A 27 7.79 7.07 -29.07
CA ARG A 27 8.99 7.05 -28.23
C ARG A 27 8.63 6.67 -26.81
N ALA A 28 9.15 5.52 -26.34
CA ALA A 28 8.97 5.05 -24.98
C ALA A 28 9.47 6.07 -23.94
N SER A 29 10.63 6.67 -24.16
CA SER A 29 11.20 7.73 -23.32
C SER A 29 10.26 8.93 -23.09
N ALA A 30 9.57 9.39 -24.14
CA ALA A 30 8.62 10.50 -24.01
C ALA A 30 7.41 10.13 -23.16
N MET A 31 6.84 8.94 -23.39
CA MET A 31 5.72 8.44 -22.59
C MET A 31 6.11 8.13 -21.15
N ALA A 32 7.36 7.73 -20.92
CA ALA A 32 7.92 7.43 -19.61
C ALA A 32 8.06 8.70 -18.77
N ALA A 33 8.65 9.75 -19.35
CA ALA A 33 8.74 11.07 -18.72
C ALA A 33 7.36 11.65 -18.39
N LEU A 34 6.40 11.54 -19.33
CA LEU A 34 5.05 12.08 -19.15
C LEU A 34 4.24 11.36 -18.05
N GLN A 35 4.48 10.07 -17.86
CA GLN A 35 3.74 9.23 -16.90
C GLN A 35 4.48 9.01 -15.58
N GLN A 36 5.70 9.51 -15.44
CA GLN A 36 6.59 9.20 -14.31
C GLN A 36 6.75 7.68 -14.13
N ARG A 37 7.05 6.99 -15.24
CA ARG A 37 7.27 5.54 -15.31
C ARG A 37 8.61 5.25 -15.96
N THR A 38 9.05 4.00 -15.89
CA THR A 38 10.29 3.58 -16.56
C THR A 38 10.09 3.48 -18.07
N GLU A 39 11.15 3.75 -18.84
CA GLU A 39 11.14 3.56 -20.29
C GLU A 39 10.87 2.10 -20.67
N LEU A 40 11.44 1.15 -19.93
CA LEU A 40 11.21 -0.28 -20.12
C LEU A 40 9.72 -0.66 -20.06
N GLN A 41 8.96 -0.10 -19.10
CA GLN A 41 7.52 -0.34 -19.00
C GLN A 41 6.76 0.23 -20.20
N MET A 42 7.18 1.38 -20.72
CA MET A 42 6.52 1.99 -21.89
C MET A 42 6.87 1.25 -23.18
N GLN A 43 8.11 0.79 -23.30
CA GLN A 43 8.57 -0.01 -24.43
C GLN A 43 7.77 -1.31 -24.54
N ARG A 44 7.61 -2.04 -23.42
CA ARG A 44 6.78 -3.26 -23.39
C ARG A 44 5.37 -3.02 -23.91
N ARG A 45 4.71 -1.93 -23.49
CA ARG A 45 3.36 -1.59 -23.99
C ARG A 45 3.34 -1.39 -25.51
N LEU A 46 4.36 -0.73 -26.06
CA LEU A 46 4.47 -0.52 -27.51
C LEU A 46 4.73 -1.84 -28.25
N ASP A 47 5.60 -2.70 -27.71
CA ASP A 47 5.92 -4.02 -28.25
C ASP A 47 4.70 -4.95 -28.26
N ASP A 48 3.87 -4.86 -27.22
CA ASP A 48 2.58 -5.55 -27.11
C ASP A 48 1.53 -5.04 -28.12
N GLY A 49 1.87 -4.01 -28.89
CA GLY A 49 1.04 -3.44 -29.95
C GLY A 49 0.10 -2.33 -29.49
N HIS A 50 0.23 -1.87 -28.24
CA HIS A 50 -0.52 -0.69 -27.79
C HIS A 50 0.00 0.58 -28.46
N ARG A 51 -0.89 1.55 -28.65
CA ARG A 51 -0.59 2.82 -29.32
C ARG A 51 -0.84 3.96 -28.35
N ALA A 52 0.17 4.80 -28.12
CA ALA A 52 0.04 5.98 -27.29
C ALA A 52 -0.37 7.19 -28.12
N TYR A 53 -1.22 8.04 -27.54
CA TYR A 53 -1.60 9.33 -28.10
C TYR A 53 -1.41 10.42 -27.06
N VAL A 54 -0.88 11.55 -27.50
CA VAL A 54 -0.64 12.73 -26.67
C VAL A 54 -1.33 13.93 -27.29
N ALA A 55 -2.09 14.64 -26.47
CA ALA A 55 -2.64 15.95 -26.77
C ALA A 55 -1.66 17.03 -26.31
N TYR A 56 -1.32 17.93 -27.20
CA TYR A 56 -0.47 19.10 -26.96
C TYR A 56 -1.31 20.36 -27.06
N VAL A 57 -1.11 21.30 -26.13
CA VAL A 57 -1.67 22.66 -26.21
C VAL A 57 -0.50 23.61 -26.38
N ASN A 58 -0.44 24.32 -27.52
CA ASN A 58 0.65 25.23 -27.86
C ASN A 58 2.05 24.58 -27.76
N GLY A 59 2.16 23.32 -28.16
CA GLY A 59 3.42 22.55 -28.11
C GLY A 59 3.71 21.87 -26.76
N THR A 60 2.96 22.16 -25.70
CA THR A 60 3.15 21.54 -24.38
C THR A 60 2.25 20.30 -24.23
N PRO A 61 2.77 19.13 -23.81
CA PRO A 61 1.94 17.97 -23.48
C PRO A 61 0.90 18.32 -22.42
N ALA A 62 -0.38 18.03 -22.69
CA ALA A 62 -1.50 18.42 -21.85
C ALA A 62 -2.35 17.24 -21.40
N ALA A 63 -2.48 16.22 -22.24
CA ALA A 63 -3.15 14.97 -21.90
C ALA A 63 -2.58 13.81 -22.71
N PHE A 64 -2.79 12.58 -22.24
CA PHE A 64 -2.45 11.38 -22.99
C PHE A 64 -3.49 10.28 -22.78
N GLY A 65 -3.45 9.28 -23.65
CA GLY A 65 -4.24 8.06 -23.57
C GLY A 65 -3.60 6.94 -24.37
N TRP A 66 -4.04 5.71 -24.11
CA TRP A 66 -3.55 4.51 -24.77
C TRP A 66 -4.68 3.79 -25.51
N VAL A 67 -4.30 3.14 -26.60
CA VAL A 67 -5.17 2.27 -27.40
C VAL A 67 -4.57 0.88 -27.39
N ALA A 68 -5.33 -0.09 -26.91
CA ALA A 68 -5.00 -1.49 -27.01
C ALA A 68 -5.60 -2.10 -28.29
N THR A 69 -4.81 -2.97 -28.94
CA THR A 69 -5.11 -3.51 -30.28
C THR A 69 -5.15 -5.04 -30.34
N ARG A 70 -4.56 -5.74 -29.36
CA ARG A 70 -4.47 -7.22 -29.33
C ARG A 70 -5.05 -7.81 -28.07
N SER A 71 -4.71 -7.22 -26.93
CA SER A 71 -5.22 -7.59 -25.61
C SER A 71 -5.32 -6.34 -24.73
N ALA A 72 -6.12 -6.39 -23.68
CA ALA A 72 -6.14 -5.38 -22.65
C ALA A 72 -6.32 -5.99 -21.27
N GLU A 73 -5.93 -5.24 -20.26
CA GLU A 73 -6.14 -5.56 -18.86
C GLU A 73 -6.97 -4.45 -18.20
N LEU A 74 -7.99 -4.86 -17.47
CA LEU A 74 -8.72 -4.04 -16.51
C LEU A 74 -8.17 -4.37 -15.13
N GLY A 75 -7.10 -3.69 -14.71
CA GLY A 75 -6.38 -4.00 -13.48
C GLY A 75 -7.26 -3.94 -12.23
N GLU A 76 -8.24 -3.02 -12.20
CA GLU A 76 -9.20 -2.89 -11.10
C GLU A 76 -10.11 -4.12 -10.95
N LEU A 77 -10.32 -4.87 -12.04
CA LEU A 77 -11.19 -6.04 -12.09
C LEU A 77 -10.40 -7.34 -12.27
N ARG A 78 -9.06 -7.27 -12.36
CA ARG A 78 -8.16 -8.40 -12.63
C ARG A 78 -8.62 -9.24 -13.83
N SER A 79 -9.14 -8.57 -14.86
CA SER A 79 -9.60 -9.23 -16.09
C SER A 79 -8.67 -8.87 -17.24
N THR A 80 -8.18 -9.90 -17.93
CA THR A 80 -7.41 -9.80 -19.18
C THR A 80 -8.24 -10.40 -20.30
N PHE A 81 -8.31 -9.69 -21.43
CA PHE A 81 -9.12 -10.11 -22.56
C PHE A 81 -8.45 -9.79 -23.89
N ALA A 82 -8.74 -10.61 -24.89
CA ALA A 82 -8.31 -10.39 -26.27
C ALA A 82 -9.19 -9.32 -26.93
N ILE A 83 -8.60 -8.52 -27.79
CA ILE A 83 -9.27 -7.47 -28.56
C ILE A 83 -9.42 -7.97 -29.99
N PRO A 84 -10.66 -8.09 -30.51
CA PRO A 84 -10.88 -8.44 -31.91
C PRO A 84 -10.20 -7.45 -32.86
N ASN A 85 -9.75 -7.91 -34.03
CA ASN A 85 -9.01 -7.07 -34.99
C ASN A 85 -9.74 -5.77 -35.39
N GLY A 86 -11.08 -5.82 -35.48
CA GLY A 86 -11.95 -4.68 -35.80
C GLY A 86 -12.25 -3.75 -34.62
N ASP A 87 -11.74 -4.05 -33.43
CA ASP A 87 -12.07 -3.38 -32.19
C ASP A 87 -10.83 -2.70 -31.59
N ARG A 88 -11.04 -1.67 -30.79
CA ARG A 88 -10.01 -1.00 -30.00
C ARG A 88 -10.50 -0.81 -28.59
N TYR A 89 -9.61 -1.01 -27.63
CA TYR A 89 -9.89 -0.66 -26.23
C TYR A 89 -9.07 0.56 -25.82
N LEU A 90 -9.75 1.61 -25.42
CA LEU A 90 -9.21 2.91 -25.06
C LEU A 90 -9.02 2.95 -23.54
N TRP A 91 -7.81 3.23 -23.07
CA TRP A 91 -7.47 3.10 -21.66
C TRP A 91 -6.39 4.08 -21.18
N ASN A 92 -6.23 4.17 -19.86
CA ASN A 92 -5.20 4.96 -19.16
C ASN A 92 -5.10 6.41 -19.66
N PHE A 93 -6.23 7.11 -19.61
CA PHE A 93 -6.29 8.53 -19.95
C PHE A 93 -5.98 9.41 -18.76
N VAL A 94 -5.15 10.43 -18.98
CA VAL A 94 -4.85 11.46 -17.99
C VAL A 94 -4.82 12.82 -18.67
N THR A 95 -5.48 13.80 -18.05
CA THR A 95 -5.25 15.23 -18.34
C THR A 95 -4.42 15.80 -17.20
N LEU A 96 -3.28 16.39 -17.54
CA LEU A 96 -2.37 17.00 -16.57
C LEU A 96 -3.07 18.13 -15.82
N ALA A 97 -2.72 18.31 -14.54
CA ALA A 97 -3.47 19.18 -13.61
C ALA A 97 -3.69 20.60 -14.13
N SER A 98 -2.65 21.21 -14.73
CA SER A 98 -2.68 22.56 -15.30
C SER A 98 -3.58 22.73 -16.53
N PHE A 99 -4.06 21.62 -17.12
CA PHE A 99 -4.86 21.62 -18.35
C PHE A 99 -6.27 21.05 -18.15
N ARG A 100 -6.66 20.74 -16.91
CA ARG A 100 -8.00 20.23 -16.59
C ARG A 100 -9.07 21.31 -16.80
N GLY A 101 -10.30 20.89 -17.04
CA GLY A 101 -11.44 21.81 -17.26
C GLY A 101 -11.53 22.42 -18.66
N LEU A 102 -10.48 22.33 -19.48
CA LEU A 102 -10.43 22.92 -20.83
C LEU A 102 -11.11 22.08 -21.93
N GLY A 103 -11.75 20.96 -21.57
CA GLY A 103 -12.38 20.06 -22.54
C GLY A 103 -11.40 19.31 -23.44
N ILE A 104 -10.14 19.13 -23.04
CA ILE A 104 -9.12 18.40 -23.83
C ILE A 104 -9.44 16.91 -23.93
N TYR A 105 -9.86 16.29 -22.83
CA TYR A 105 -10.14 14.85 -22.78
C TYR A 105 -11.13 14.35 -23.85
N PRO A 106 -12.35 14.90 -24.01
CA PRO A 106 -13.27 14.46 -25.06
C PRO A 106 -12.69 14.61 -26.47
N ARG A 107 -11.89 15.66 -26.70
CA ARG A 107 -11.23 15.92 -28.00
C ARG A 107 -10.11 14.92 -28.29
N LEU A 108 -9.35 14.55 -27.27
CA LEU A 108 -8.32 13.52 -27.35
C LEU A 108 -8.96 12.17 -27.72
N VAL A 109 -10.00 11.76 -27.00
CA VAL A 109 -10.74 10.52 -27.28
C VAL A 109 -11.30 10.52 -28.71
N ASP A 110 -11.95 11.59 -29.12
CA ASP A 110 -12.53 11.72 -30.46
C ASP A 110 -11.47 11.77 -31.57
N ALA A 111 -10.32 12.42 -31.34
CA ALA A 111 -9.19 12.40 -32.27
C ALA A 111 -8.57 11.00 -32.41
N ILE A 112 -8.48 10.24 -31.32
CA ILE A 112 -8.03 8.84 -31.35
C ILE A 112 -8.97 7.99 -32.19
N VAL A 113 -10.29 8.10 -31.97
CA VAL A 113 -11.29 7.36 -32.77
C VAL A 113 -11.09 7.65 -34.25
N ARG A 114 -11.04 8.94 -34.65
CA ARG A 114 -10.78 9.31 -36.05
C ARG A 114 -9.49 8.74 -36.61
N ALA A 115 -8.40 8.77 -35.85
CA ALA A 115 -7.10 8.28 -36.29
C ALA A 115 -7.07 6.75 -36.49
N GLU A 116 -7.88 6.02 -35.72
CA GLU A 116 -7.93 4.55 -35.73
C GLU A 116 -9.06 3.99 -36.61
N SER A 117 -10.04 4.80 -37.04
CA SER A 117 -11.22 4.38 -37.83
C SER A 117 -10.92 3.72 -39.19
N SER A 118 -9.71 3.87 -39.71
CA SER A 118 -9.27 3.17 -40.92
C SER A 118 -8.96 1.69 -40.68
N GLN A 119 -8.70 1.30 -39.43
CA GLN A 119 -8.30 -0.05 -39.02
C GLN A 119 -9.22 -0.67 -37.97
N ALA A 120 -10.23 0.07 -37.50
CA ALA A 120 -11.16 -0.36 -36.47
C ALA A 120 -12.55 0.22 -36.71
N GLU A 121 -13.55 -0.55 -36.34
CA GLU A 121 -14.95 -0.19 -36.42
C GLU A 121 -15.53 0.16 -35.05
N ARG A 122 -15.07 -0.52 -34.00
CA ARG A 122 -15.63 -0.41 -32.64
C ARG A 122 -14.58 0.06 -31.64
N PHE A 123 -14.98 0.97 -30.77
CA PHE A 123 -14.12 1.57 -29.76
C PHE A 123 -14.76 1.39 -28.39
N TRP A 124 -14.06 0.68 -27.51
CA TRP A 124 -14.50 0.36 -26.16
C TRP A 124 -13.74 1.21 -25.16
N ILE A 125 -14.41 1.71 -24.13
CA ILE A 125 -13.78 2.40 -23.01
C ILE A 125 -14.52 2.08 -21.73
N ALA A 126 -13.76 1.70 -20.69
CA ALA A 126 -14.30 1.54 -19.35
C ALA A 126 -13.92 2.74 -18.46
N TYR A 127 -14.79 3.04 -17.52
CA TYR A 127 -14.53 4.03 -16.49
C TYR A 127 -15.24 3.64 -15.19
N ALA A 128 -14.62 3.97 -14.05
CA ALA A 128 -15.22 3.72 -12.75
C ALA A 128 -16.57 4.45 -12.62
N PRO A 129 -17.63 3.85 -12.06
CA PRO A 129 -18.94 4.49 -11.90
C PRO A 129 -18.90 5.85 -11.21
N GLU A 130 -18.01 6.02 -10.23
CA GLU A 130 -17.78 7.26 -9.49
C GLU A 130 -17.00 8.33 -10.29
N ASN A 131 -16.40 7.97 -11.44
CA ASN A 131 -15.65 8.90 -12.28
C ASN A 131 -16.57 9.67 -13.24
N HIS A 132 -17.40 10.55 -12.67
CA HIS A 132 -18.38 11.33 -13.42
C HIS A 132 -17.76 12.24 -14.49
N ALA A 133 -16.58 12.80 -14.22
CA ALA A 133 -15.86 13.66 -15.15
C ALA A 133 -15.42 12.88 -16.40
N SER A 134 -14.85 11.68 -16.24
CA SER A 134 -14.52 10.81 -17.37
C SER A 134 -15.78 10.38 -18.11
N GLY A 135 -16.83 9.97 -17.40
CA GLY A 135 -18.11 9.60 -18.02
C GLY A 135 -18.71 10.73 -18.86
N SER A 136 -18.65 11.97 -18.37
CA SER A 136 -19.09 13.16 -19.11
C SER A 136 -18.24 13.40 -20.37
N GLY A 137 -16.92 13.31 -20.26
CA GLY A 137 -16.01 13.44 -21.40
C GLY A 137 -16.22 12.36 -22.46
N ILE A 138 -16.41 11.11 -22.03
CA ILE A 138 -16.67 9.96 -22.92
C ILE A 138 -17.97 10.18 -23.70
N ARG A 139 -19.06 10.60 -23.03
CA ARG A 139 -20.32 10.94 -23.72
C ARG A 139 -20.17 12.10 -24.68
N LYS A 140 -19.45 13.16 -24.30
CA LYS A 140 -19.15 14.30 -25.20
C LYS A 140 -18.34 13.88 -26.43
N ALA A 141 -17.53 12.83 -26.32
CA ALA A 141 -16.82 12.22 -27.44
C ALA A 141 -17.68 11.25 -28.28
N GLY A 142 -18.99 11.18 -28.02
CA GLY A 142 -19.95 10.39 -28.82
C GLY A 142 -20.06 8.92 -28.42
N PHE A 143 -19.59 8.52 -27.25
CA PHE A 143 -19.75 7.14 -26.77
C PHE A 143 -21.08 6.94 -26.03
N THR A 144 -21.69 5.79 -26.23
CA THR A 144 -22.88 5.35 -25.52
C THR A 144 -22.49 4.36 -24.42
N THR A 145 -22.99 4.57 -23.20
CA THR A 145 -22.75 3.62 -22.09
C THR A 145 -23.72 2.45 -22.21
N LEU A 146 -23.18 1.25 -22.38
CA LEU A 146 -23.94 0.04 -22.72
C LEU A 146 -24.21 -0.86 -21.51
N ALA A 147 -23.26 -0.88 -20.58
CA ALA A 147 -23.33 -1.73 -19.41
C ALA A 147 -22.70 -1.04 -18.20
N GLU A 148 -23.20 -1.39 -17.03
CA GLU A 148 -22.45 -1.22 -15.80
C GLU A 148 -21.36 -2.27 -15.75
N LEU A 149 -20.23 -1.86 -15.22
CA LEU A 149 -19.05 -2.69 -15.03
C LEU A 149 -18.54 -2.32 -13.65
N SER A 150 -18.73 -3.23 -12.69
CA SER A 150 -18.40 -3.05 -11.27
C SER A 150 -18.40 -4.41 -10.57
N PHE A 151 -18.72 -4.45 -9.29
CA PHE A 151 -18.69 -5.66 -8.47
C PHE A 151 -20.10 -6.06 -8.01
N ASP A 152 -20.33 -7.37 -7.89
CA ASP A 152 -21.53 -7.94 -7.29
C ASP A 152 -21.52 -7.85 -5.76
N ALA A 153 -22.58 -8.31 -5.10
CA ALA A 153 -22.69 -8.32 -3.64
C ALA A 153 -21.60 -9.16 -2.94
N ALA A 154 -20.97 -10.11 -3.65
CA ALA A 154 -19.85 -10.90 -3.16
C ALA A 154 -18.48 -10.25 -3.46
N GLY A 155 -18.45 -9.03 -4.01
CA GLY A 155 -17.23 -8.32 -4.37
C GLY A 155 -16.55 -8.86 -5.63
N ARG A 156 -17.24 -9.65 -6.46
CA ARG A 156 -16.70 -10.21 -7.70
C ARG A 156 -17.01 -9.30 -8.89
N PRO A 157 -16.07 -9.07 -9.83
CA PRO A 157 -16.33 -8.31 -11.04
C PRO A 157 -17.50 -8.88 -11.85
N ALA A 158 -18.41 -8.01 -12.26
CA ALA A 158 -19.59 -8.38 -13.02
C ALA A 158 -20.04 -7.24 -13.95
N LEU A 159 -20.90 -7.62 -14.90
CA LEU A 159 -21.55 -6.72 -15.86
C LEU A 159 -23.05 -6.70 -15.62
N ARG A 160 -23.66 -5.53 -15.75
CA ARG A 160 -25.13 -5.39 -15.77
C ARG A 160 -25.56 -4.59 -16.99
N ALA A 161 -26.50 -5.12 -17.77
CA ALA A 161 -26.98 -4.45 -18.98
C ALA A 161 -27.67 -3.12 -18.62
N LEU A 162 -27.32 -2.05 -19.33
CA LEU A 162 -28.11 -0.81 -19.33
C LEU A 162 -29.00 -0.70 -20.56
N VAL A 163 -28.62 -1.41 -21.62
CA VAL A 163 -29.36 -1.50 -22.88
C VAL A 163 -29.64 -2.98 -23.17
N PRO A 164 -30.83 -3.34 -23.69
CA PRO A 164 -31.12 -4.73 -24.07
C PRO A 164 -30.03 -5.33 -24.96
N GLY A 165 -29.59 -6.56 -24.64
CA GLY A 165 -28.55 -7.28 -25.39
C GLY A 165 -27.10 -6.81 -25.15
N ALA A 166 -26.88 -5.64 -24.54
CA ALA A 166 -25.53 -5.09 -24.35
C ALA A 166 -24.65 -5.93 -23.41
N ALA A 167 -25.22 -6.51 -22.35
CA ALA A 167 -24.43 -7.30 -21.41
C ALA A 167 -23.82 -8.54 -22.04
N LEU A 168 -24.49 -9.19 -23.00
CA LEU A 168 -23.93 -10.34 -23.70
C LEU A 168 -22.74 -9.93 -24.58
N ILE A 169 -22.84 -8.79 -25.27
CA ILE A 169 -21.74 -8.27 -26.10
C ILE A 169 -20.55 -7.90 -25.21
N ALA A 170 -20.82 -7.17 -24.12
CA ALA A 170 -19.81 -6.78 -23.14
C ALA A 170 -19.15 -7.98 -22.45
N SER A 171 -19.94 -9.00 -22.11
CA SER A 171 -19.47 -10.23 -21.47
C SER A 171 -18.57 -11.03 -22.40
N ARG A 172 -18.92 -11.15 -23.69
CA ARG A 172 -18.06 -11.79 -24.69
C ARG A 172 -16.72 -11.07 -24.87
N LEU A 173 -16.72 -9.74 -24.79
CA LEU A 173 -15.48 -8.97 -24.88
C LEU A 173 -14.63 -9.10 -23.62
N LEU A 174 -15.22 -8.93 -22.43
CA LEU A 174 -14.47 -8.80 -21.18
C LEU A 174 -14.30 -10.12 -20.40
N GLY A 175 -14.97 -11.19 -20.80
CA GLY A 175 -14.99 -12.47 -20.09
C GLY A 175 -15.62 -12.40 -18.70
N LEU A 176 -16.50 -11.42 -18.46
CA LEU A 176 -17.11 -11.20 -17.14
C LEU A 176 -18.54 -11.74 -17.06
N PRO A 177 -18.97 -12.25 -15.88
CA PRO A 177 -20.32 -12.74 -15.68
C PRO A 177 -21.34 -11.59 -15.77
N VAL A 178 -22.54 -11.92 -16.27
CA VAL A 178 -23.67 -11.00 -16.30
C VAL A 178 -24.47 -11.16 -15.00
N ALA A 179 -24.54 -10.11 -14.20
CA ALA A 179 -25.37 -10.05 -13.00
C ALA A 179 -26.80 -9.61 -13.34
N GLN A 180 -27.76 -10.17 -12.61
CA GLN A 180 -29.14 -9.69 -12.60
C GLN A 180 -29.32 -8.58 -11.55
N ASP A 181 -28.64 -8.73 -10.41
CA ASP A 181 -28.69 -7.77 -9.30
C ASP A 181 -27.91 -6.49 -9.61
N ALA A 182 -28.21 -5.44 -8.84
CA ALA A 182 -27.49 -4.18 -8.93
C ALA A 182 -26.01 -4.35 -8.52
N LEU A 183 -25.12 -3.68 -9.25
CA LEU A 183 -23.69 -3.70 -8.96
C LEU A 183 -23.32 -2.52 -8.05
N THR A 184 -22.22 -2.67 -7.30
CA THR A 184 -21.75 -1.62 -6.39
C THR A 184 -21.47 -0.32 -7.17
N PRO A 185 -21.90 0.86 -6.68
CA PRO A 185 -21.79 2.11 -7.42
C PRO A 185 -20.40 2.75 -7.36
N CYS A 186 -19.39 2.08 -6.78
CA CYS A 186 -18.07 2.67 -6.58
C CYS A 186 -16.98 1.59 -6.50
N TRP A 187 -16.03 1.61 -7.44
CA TRP A 187 -14.89 0.68 -7.42
C TRP A 187 -13.99 0.93 -6.21
N ARG A 188 -13.85 2.20 -5.81
CA ARG A 188 -13.03 2.59 -4.66
C ARG A 188 -13.57 2.04 -3.34
N CYS A 189 -14.89 2.03 -3.14
CA CYS A 189 -15.49 1.48 -1.93
C CYS A 189 -15.25 -0.02 -1.81
N VAL A 190 -15.44 -0.77 -2.90
CA VAL A 190 -15.19 -2.21 -2.92
C VAL A 190 -13.72 -2.52 -2.61
N ARG A 191 -12.78 -1.81 -3.25
CA ARG A 191 -11.34 -1.98 -2.99
C ARG A 191 -10.92 -1.69 -1.56
N ALA A 192 -11.68 -0.83 -0.86
CA ALA A 192 -11.45 -0.53 0.53
C ALA A 192 -12.17 -1.49 1.50
N GLY A 193 -12.66 -2.64 1.01
CA GLY A 193 -13.40 -3.62 1.82
C GLY A 193 -14.83 -3.22 2.15
N ARG A 194 -15.34 -2.12 1.58
CA ARG A 194 -16.68 -1.57 1.87
C ARG A 194 -17.71 -2.00 0.83
N ALA A 195 -17.68 -3.27 0.40
CA ALA A 195 -18.56 -3.80 -0.64
C ALA A 195 -20.06 -3.69 -0.27
N ALA A 196 -20.39 -3.69 1.03
CA ALA A 196 -21.74 -3.51 1.54
C ALA A 196 -22.19 -2.04 1.66
N MET A 197 -21.30 -1.05 1.52
CA MET A 197 -21.68 0.36 1.57
C MET A 197 -22.18 0.83 0.21
N TYR A 198 -23.49 1.01 0.11
CA TYR A 198 -24.12 1.72 -0.98
C TYR A 198 -24.04 3.23 -0.71
N CYS A 199 -23.27 3.97 -1.51
CA CYS A 199 -23.52 5.41 -1.62
C CYS A 199 -24.87 5.58 -2.32
N ALA A 200 -25.75 6.44 -1.79
CA ALA A 200 -26.96 6.79 -2.53
C ALA A 200 -26.58 7.30 -3.95
N PRO A 201 -27.35 6.99 -4.99
CA PRO A 201 -27.08 7.47 -6.35
C PRO A 201 -26.85 8.99 -6.36
N GLY A 202 -25.71 9.44 -6.92
CA GLY A 202 -25.34 10.86 -6.95
C GLY A 202 -24.78 11.43 -5.63
N ALA A 203 -24.84 10.68 -4.52
CA ALA A 203 -24.24 11.07 -3.24
C ALA A 203 -22.81 10.53 -3.06
N CYS A 204 -22.30 9.78 -4.03
CA CYS A 204 -20.93 9.28 -3.99
C CYS A 204 -19.97 10.47 -4.09
N ARG A 205 -19.39 10.84 -2.94
CA ARG A 205 -18.37 11.88 -2.90
C ARG A 205 -17.01 11.38 -3.38
N CYS A 206 -16.86 10.09 -3.75
CA CYS A 206 -15.63 9.49 -4.28
C CYS A 206 -15.23 10.04 -5.64
N ASP A 207 -14.92 11.33 -5.75
CA ASP A 207 -14.38 11.88 -6.99
C ASP A 207 -13.05 11.19 -7.32
N TYR A 208 -13.08 10.45 -8.42
CA TYR A 208 -11.94 9.72 -8.97
C TYR A 208 -10.77 10.64 -9.35
N GLN A 209 -11.02 11.92 -9.61
CA GLN A 209 -9.99 12.90 -9.98
C GLN A 209 -9.30 13.54 -8.78
N VAL A 210 -9.84 13.32 -7.59
CA VAL A 210 -9.29 13.82 -6.36
C VAL A 210 -8.33 12.75 -5.81
N PRO A 211 -7.03 13.07 -5.66
CA PRO A 211 -6.09 12.20 -4.96
C PRO A 211 -6.71 11.76 -3.62
N HIS A 212 -6.44 10.54 -3.17
CA HIS A 212 -7.03 9.95 -1.96
C HIS A 212 -7.11 10.93 -0.77
N GLU A 213 -6.13 11.81 -0.64
CA GLU A 213 -6.00 12.83 0.40
C GLU A 213 -6.99 14.00 0.34
N ARG A 214 -7.42 14.46 -0.84
CA ARG A 214 -8.25 15.70 -0.95
C ARG A 214 -9.74 15.45 -0.80
N LEU A 215 -10.18 14.21 -1.01
CA LEU A 215 -11.59 13.88 -0.96
C LEU A 215 -12.09 13.68 0.46
N CYS A 216 -11.23 13.15 1.34
CA CYS A 216 -11.47 13.19 2.79
C CYS A 216 -11.73 14.64 3.25
N ARG A 217 -10.94 15.61 2.78
CA ARG A 217 -11.10 17.03 3.15
C ARG A 217 -12.42 17.70 2.70
N LEU A 218 -13.07 17.24 1.63
CA LEU A 218 -14.35 17.81 1.15
C LEU A 218 -15.58 17.10 1.73
N ILE A 219 -15.39 15.95 2.37
CA ILE A 219 -16.40 15.35 3.27
C ILE A 219 -16.31 15.99 4.67
N ASP A 220 -15.16 16.58 5.01
CA ASP A 220 -14.82 17.15 6.33
C ASP A 220 -15.25 18.62 6.59
N THR A 221 -16.19 19.22 5.85
CA THR A 221 -16.85 20.46 6.35
C THR A 221 -17.96 20.12 7.34
N PRO A 222 -18.00 20.75 8.52
CA PRO A 222 -18.28 20.04 9.75
C PRO A 222 -19.77 20.10 10.09
N HIS A 223 -20.46 18.96 9.94
CA HIS A 223 -21.52 18.66 10.89
C HIS A 223 -20.90 17.86 12.04
N LYS A 224 -20.81 18.53 13.18
CA LYS A 224 -20.48 17.97 14.50
C LYS A 224 -21.12 16.60 14.69
N LEU A 225 -20.33 15.54 14.63
CA LEU A 225 -20.45 14.38 15.53
C LEU A 225 -19.16 13.56 15.39
N GLY A 226 -18.39 13.48 16.47
CA GLY A 226 -17.18 12.66 16.52
C GLY A 226 -17.52 11.20 16.26
N THR A 227 -16.79 10.57 15.34
CA THR A 227 -16.57 9.12 15.36
C THR A 227 -15.16 8.87 14.85
N GLU A 228 -14.33 8.34 15.73
CA GLU A 228 -13.01 7.82 15.48
C GLU A 228 -13.07 6.79 14.34
N LEU A 229 -12.06 6.74 13.47
CA LEU A 229 -11.90 5.61 12.54
C LEU A 229 -11.79 4.34 13.41
N PRO A 230 -12.76 3.41 13.38
CA PRO A 230 -12.71 2.23 14.20
C PRO A 230 -11.50 1.40 13.77
N MET A 231 -10.62 1.10 14.71
CA MET A 231 -9.47 0.23 14.47
C MET A 231 -9.96 -1.10 13.89
N ASP A 232 -9.33 -1.54 12.80
CA ASP A 232 -9.70 -2.78 12.11
C ASP A 232 -9.54 -3.98 13.06
N THR A 233 -10.66 -4.60 13.42
CA THR A 233 -10.70 -5.71 14.38
C THR A 233 -9.86 -6.90 13.93
N ASN A 234 -9.78 -7.15 12.61
CA ASN A 234 -8.96 -8.26 12.09
C ASN A 234 -7.46 -8.00 12.27
N SER A 235 -7.02 -6.76 12.00
CA SER A 235 -5.63 -6.34 12.26
C SER A 235 -5.29 -6.38 13.76
N LEU A 236 -6.21 -5.94 14.63
CA LEU A 236 -6.04 -6.04 16.09
C LEU A 236 -5.93 -7.50 16.58
N VAL A 237 -6.78 -8.40 16.09
CA VAL A 237 -6.71 -9.82 16.45
C VAL A 237 -5.44 -10.46 15.90
N GLY A 238 -5.09 -10.15 14.64
CA GLY A 238 -3.90 -10.65 13.98
C GLY A 238 -2.61 -10.23 14.71
N GLY A 239 -2.51 -8.94 15.06
CA GLY A 239 -1.39 -8.40 15.83
C GLY A 239 -1.22 -9.09 17.19
N ALA A 240 -2.32 -9.23 17.95
CA ALA A 240 -2.30 -9.94 19.23
C ALA A 240 -1.81 -11.39 19.10
N VAL A 241 -2.34 -12.14 18.13
CA VAL A 241 -1.96 -13.56 17.92
C VAL A 241 -0.49 -13.69 17.53
N GLN A 242 -0.01 -12.87 16.61
CA GLN A 242 1.37 -12.98 16.14
C GLN A 242 2.37 -12.45 17.19
N GLY A 243 2.02 -11.39 17.93
CA GLY A 243 2.82 -10.90 19.05
C GLY A 243 2.95 -11.95 20.16
N ALA A 244 1.85 -12.64 20.49
CA ALA A 244 1.88 -13.77 21.41
C ALA A 244 2.79 -14.90 20.90
N ALA A 245 2.66 -15.28 19.63
CA ALA A 245 3.50 -16.30 19.02
C ALA A 245 5.00 -15.94 19.09
N MET A 246 5.38 -14.70 18.75
CA MET A 246 6.77 -14.24 18.88
C MET A 246 7.25 -14.33 20.33
N ALA A 247 6.46 -13.85 21.29
CA ALA A 247 6.84 -13.87 22.70
C ALA A 247 7.02 -15.31 23.23
N PHE A 248 6.14 -16.24 22.86
CA PHE A 248 6.28 -17.64 23.22
C PHE A 248 7.51 -18.30 22.57
N VAL A 249 7.77 -18.02 21.29
CA VAL A 249 9.00 -18.50 20.63
C VAL A 249 10.24 -17.95 21.33
N ALA A 250 10.25 -16.68 21.71
CA ALA A 250 11.35 -16.08 22.44
C ALA A 250 11.56 -16.76 23.80
N ILE A 251 10.49 -17.03 24.55
CA ILE A 251 10.55 -17.68 25.86
C ILE A 251 10.97 -19.16 25.75
N ALA A 252 10.53 -19.85 24.69
CA ALA A 252 10.91 -21.23 24.41
C ALA A 252 12.41 -21.41 24.09
N ILE A 253 13.13 -20.30 23.84
CA ILE A 253 14.58 -20.29 23.63
C ILE A 253 15.24 -19.41 24.70
N PRO A 254 15.35 -19.87 25.96
CA PRO A 254 15.70 -19.03 27.12
C PRO A 254 17.00 -18.25 26.96
N ARG A 255 18.02 -18.88 26.35
CA ARG A 255 19.33 -18.26 26.10
C ARG A 255 19.26 -16.97 25.27
N PHE A 256 18.23 -16.81 24.46
CA PHE A 256 18.09 -15.71 23.51
C PHE A 256 16.83 -14.88 23.68
N THR A 257 15.98 -15.17 24.69
CA THR A 257 14.70 -14.46 24.87
C THR A 257 14.87 -12.95 24.81
N ARG A 258 15.79 -12.38 25.61
CA ARG A 258 16.04 -10.93 25.63
C ARG A 258 16.56 -10.40 24.28
N HIS A 259 17.38 -11.17 23.57
CA HIS A 259 17.94 -10.78 22.28
C HIS A 259 16.88 -10.81 21.17
N ILE A 260 16.00 -11.81 21.17
CA ILE A 260 14.90 -11.93 20.21
C ILE A 260 13.91 -10.77 20.41
N LEU A 261 13.52 -10.51 21.66
CA LEU A 261 12.61 -9.40 21.98
C LEU A 261 13.23 -8.02 21.65
N ALA A 262 14.53 -7.85 21.90
CA ALA A 262 15.26 -6.63 21.54
C ALA A 262 15.39 -6.45 20.02
N ALA A 263 15.71 -7.51 19.29
CA ALA A 263 15.80 -7.48 17.83
C ALA A 263 14.43 -7.16 17.21
N GLY A 264 13.35 -7.78 17.70
CA GLY A 264 11.99 -7.48 17.27
C GLY A 264 11.63 -6.00 17.45
N LEU A 265 11.98 -5.41 18.59
CA LEU A 265 11.68 -4.00 18.89
C LEU A 265 12.43 -3.05 17.94
N VAL A 266 13.70 -3.35 17.65
CA VAL A 266 14.50 -2.56 16.69
C VAL A 266 13.94 -2.70 15.27
N VAL A 267 13.55 -3.92 14.87
CA VAL A 267 12.94 -4.17 13.56
C VAL A 267 11.62 -3.40 13.43
N ALA A 268 10.78 -3.40 14.46
CA ALA A 268 9.52 -2.63 14.48
C ALA A 268 9.76 -1.13 14.20
N ALA A 269 10.74 -0.53 14.86
CA ALA A 269 11.10 0.87 14.63
C ALA A 269 11.68 1.12 13.22
N LEU A 270 12.45 0.19 12.66
CA LEU A 270 13.03 0.31 11.31
C LEU A 270 12.00 0.25 10.19
N PHE A 271 10.85 -0.40 10.40
CA PHE A 271 9.78 -0.42 9.39
C PHE A 271 9.30 1.00 9.03
N TYR A 272 9.19 1.91 10.01
CA TYR A 272 8.78 3.29 9.73
C TYR A 272 9.83 4.09 8.97
N VAL A 273 11.12 3.82 9.20
CA VAL A 273 12.19 4.36 8.34
C VAL A 273 12.02 3.85 6.91
N GLY A 274 11.72 2.55 6.73
CA GLY A 274 11.43 1.95 5.44
C GLY A 274 10.25 2.62 4.71
N PHE A 275 9.12 2.78 5.39
CA PHE A 275 7.95 3.45 4.81
C PHE A 275 8.24 4.91 4.46
N ALA A 276 8.99 5.63 5.31
CA ALA A 276 9.37 7.01 5.07
C ALA A 276 10.30 7.16 3.85
N LEU A 277 11.21 6.20 3.63
CA LEU A 277 12.11 6.16 2.47
C LEU A 277 11.37 5.83 1.18
N GLU A 278 10.48 4.83 1.22
CA GLU A 278 9.65 4.44 0.07
C GLU A 278 8.72 5.57 -0.38
N ALA A 279 8.18 6.33 0.58
CA ALA A 279 7.36 7.50 0.30
C ALA A 279 8.14 8.77 -0.03
N HIS A 280 9.49 8.71 -0.09
CA HIS A 280 10.36 9.85 -0.39
C HIS A 280 10.04 11.09 0.47
N THR A 281 9.81 10.88 1.76
CA THR A 281 9.46 11.94 2.73
C THR A 281 10.58 12.94 2.94
N SER A 282 10.27 14.08 3.58
CA SER A 282 11.27 15.13 3.84
C SER A 282 12.39 14.64 4.77
N ALA A 283 13.57 15.25 4.64
CA ALA A 283 14.72 14.95 5.51
C ALA A 283 14.39 15.14 7.01
N SER A 284 13.53 16.10 7.34
CA SER A 284 13.08 16.32 8.73
C SER A 284 12.22 15.18 9.26
N TRP A 285 11.39 14.57 8.40
CA TRP A 285 10.57 13.43 8.77
C TRP A 285 11.44 12.18 8.94
N LEU A 286 12.36 11.94 8.00
CA LEU A 286 13.32 10.84 8.11
C LEU A 286 14.16 10.95 9.40
N ALA A 287 14.57 12.15 9.79
CA ALA A 287 15.26 12.40 11.05
C ALA A 287 14.40 12.05 12.28
N LEU A 288 13.09 12.31 12.24
CA LEU A 288 12.16 11.92 13.30
C LEU A 288 12.10 10.39 13.43
N GLU A 289 11.96 9.65 12.33
CA GLU A 289 11.95 8.18 12.38
C GLU A 289 13.26 7.60 12.90
N LEU A 290 14.39 8.17 12.48
CA LEU A 290 15.70 7.79 13.02
C LEU A 290 15.83 8.08 14.52
N ALA A 291 15.18 9.13 15.03
CA ALA A 291 15.09 9.37 16.46
C ALA A 291 14.28 8.29 17.18
N GLY A 292 13.18 7.82 16.59
CA GLY A 292 12.42 6.66 17.06
C GLY A 292 13.30 5.41 17.17
N VAL A 293 14.06 5.09 16.11
CA VAL A 293 15.04 3.99 16.14
C VAL A 293 16.06 4.16 17.27
N GLY A 294 16.53 5.38 17.53
CA GLY A 294 17.41 5.68 18.66
C GLY A 294 16.78 5.40 20.02
N ILE A 295 15.53 5.82 20.24
CA ILE A 295 14.78 5.63 21.49
C ILE A 295 14.56 4.14 21.76
N TYR A 296 14.00 3.41 20.79
CA TYR A 296 13.67 1.99 20.96
C TYR A 296 14.92 1.10 20.93
N GLY A 297 15.94 1.50 20.16
CA GLY A 297 17.27 0.88 20.20
C GLY A 297 17.96 1.02 21.56
N TYR A 298 17.83 2.19 22.22
CA TYR A 298 18.32 2.37 23.58
C TYR A 298 17.61 1.42 24.56
N ALA A 299 16.27 1.35 24.52
CA ALA A 299 15.49 0.43 25.35
C ALA A 299 15.90 -1.05 25.11
N ALA A 300 16.09 -1.44 23.84
CA ALA A 300 16.56 -2.76 23.44
C ALA A 300 17.93 -3.10 24.05
N VAL A 301 18.91 -2.19 23.94
CA VAL A 301 20.27 -2.40 24.48
C VAL A 301 20.26 -2.49 26.01
N ARG A 302 19.50 -1.61 26.69
CA ARG A 302 19.36 -1.64 28.16
C ARG A 302 18.62 -2.89 28.64
N GLY A 303 17.68 -3.37 27.84
CA GLY A 303 16.94 -4.61 28.05
C GLY A 303 17.80 -5.86 27.99
N VAL A 304 18.72 -5.92 27.02
CA VAL A 304 19.67 -7.04 26.88
C VAL A 304 20.75 -6.99 27.96
N ARG A 305 21.40 -5.83 28.13
CA ARG A 305 22.58 -5.68 29.02
C ARG A 305 22.24 -5.45 30.49
N GLY A 306 20.98 -5.17 30.80
CA GLY A 306 20.54 -4.80 32.14
C GLY A 306 19.22 -5.47 32.51
N SER A 307 18.25 -4.66 32.90
CA SER A 307 16.94 -5.13 33.34
C SER A 307 16.01 -5.38 32.16
N ALA A 308 15.39 -6.56 32.11
CA ALA A 308 14.41 -6.92 31.08
C ALA A 308 13.16 -6.00 31.10
N TRP A 309 12.92 -5.26 32.19
CA TRP A 309 11.88 -4.24 32.25
C TRP A 309 12.06 -3.12 31.21
N TRP A 310 13.28 -2.88 30.72
CA TRP A 310 13.49 -1.97 29.59
C TRP A 310 12.88 -2.48 28.28
N LEU A 311 12.82 -3.80 28.07
CA LEU A 311 12.13 -4.40 26.92
C LEU A 311 10.62 -4.26 27.08
N VAL A 312 10.10 -4.53 28.28
CA VAL A 312 8.68 -4.34 28.60
C VAL A 312 8.28 -2.89 28.34
N ALA A 313 9.04 -1.92 28.86
CA ALA A 313 8.78 -0.51 28.65
C ALA A 313 8.90 -0.11 27.17
N GLY A 314 9.91 -0.61 26.46
CA GLY A 314 10.10 -0.36 25.03
C GLY A 314 8.89 -0.81 24.21
N TRP A 315 8.44 -2.06 24.39
CA TRP A 315 7.25 -2.58 23.73
C TRP A 315 5.97 -1.88 24.20
N ALA A 316 5.81 -1.56 25.48
CA ALA A 316 4.61 -0.88 25.98
C ALA A 316 4.48 0.57 25.47
N LEU A 317 5.60 1.24 25.20
CA LEU A 317 5.64 2.63 24.73
C LEU A 317 5.72 2.76 23.21
N HIS A 318 6.09 1.70 22.49
CA HIS A 318 6.13 1.71 21.03
C HIS A 318 4.79 2.08 20.38
N PRO A 319 3.63 1.60 20.88
CA PRO A 319 2.33 1.99 20.35
C PRO A 319 2.02 3.49 20.41
N LEU A 320 2.68 4.24 21.28
CA LEU A 320 2.54 5.70 21.29
C LEU A 320 3.10 6.31 20.01
N TRP A 321 4.21 5.79 19.49
CA TRP A 321 4.78 6.18 18.20
C TRP A 321 3.83 5.78 17.06
N ASP A 322 3.37 4.52 17.08
CA ASP A 322 2.43 3.99 16.08
C ASP A 322 1.15 4.82 16.01
N VAL A 323 0.52 5.08 17.15
CA VAL A 323 -0.79 5.73 17.18
C VAL A 323 -0.66 7.23 16.98
N ALA A 324 0.25 7.90 17.68
CA ALA A 324 0.34 9.36 17.65
C ALA A 324 0.89 9.88 16.32
N LEU A 325 1.91 9.22 15.75
CA LEU A 325 2.54 9.69 14.53
C LEU A 325 1.94 9.05 13.27
N HIS A 326 1.59 7.76 13.31
CA HIS A 326 1.26 6.99 12.11
C HIS A 326 -0.21 6.58 11.97
N TYR A 327 -0.98 6.49 13.05
CA TYR A 327 -2.42 6.24 12.98
C TYR A 327 -3.21 7.56 12.92
N THR A 328 -2.93 8.46 13.85
CA THR A 328 -3.62 9.75 13.98
C THR A 328 -2.85 10.92 13.38
N GLY A 329 -1.52 10.85 13.38
CA GLY A 329 -0.62 11.90 12.93
C GLY A 329 -0.32 11.91 11.42
N PRO A 330 0.59 12.80 10.97
CA PRO A 330 0.91 12.97 9.54
C PRO A 330 1.56 11.74 8.90
N GLY A 331 2.09 10.81 9.69
CA GLY A 331 2.71 9.58 9.23
C GLY A 331 1.73 8.59 8.60
N ARG A 332 0.42 8.79 8.81
CA ARG A 332 -0.65 7.97 8.23
C ARG A 332 -0.72 8.02 6.71
N ASP A 333 -0.09 9.03 6.10
CA ASP A 333 -0.14 9.23 4.66
C ASP A 333 0.74 8.21 3.90
N PHE A 334 1.70 7.59 4.59
CA PHE A 334 2.60 6.58 4.00
C PHE A 334 2.69 5.29 4.82
N ALA A 335 2.43 5.31 6.12
CA ALA A 335 2.37 4.09 6.93
C ALA A 335 1.01 3.40 6.74
N PRO A 336 0.97 2.11 6.35
CA PRO A 336 -0.30 1.42 6.14
C PRO A 336 -1.10 1.29 7.45
N ALA A 337 -2.39 1.63 7.43
CA ALA A 337 -3.25 1.57 8.62
C ALA A 337 -3.39 0.16 9.23
N TRP A 338 -3.34 -0.90 8.41
CA TRP A 338 -3.35 -2.27 8.90
C TRP A 338 -2.07 -2.59 9.71
N TYR A 339 -0.95 -1.97 9.37
CA TYR A 339 0.33 -2.17 10.05
C TYR A 339 0.29 -1.49 11.42
N THR A 340 -0.08 -0.20 11.46
CA THR A 340 -0.15 0.57 12.72
C THR A 340 -1.16 -0.01 13.72
N THR A 341 -2.31 -0.51 13.24
CA THR A 341 -3.31 -1.18 14.08
C THR A 341 -2.86 -2.56 14.55
N SER A 342 -2.16 -3.34 13.72
CA SER A 342 -1.59 -4.63 14.13
C SER A 342 -0.46 -4.43 15.15
N CYS A 343 0.41 -3.44 14.96
CA CYS A 343 1.51 -3.13 15.87
C CYS A 343 1.03 -2.80 17.28
N LEU A 344 -0.05 -2.01 17.42
CA LEU A 344 -0.62 -1.68 18.73
C LEU A 344 -0.87 -2.92 19.60
N THR A 345 -1.53 -3.94 19.06
CA THR A 345 -1.86 -5.15 19.82
C THR A 345 -0.72 -6.15 19.90
N TRP A 346 0.13 -6.21 18.87
CA TRP A 346 1.37 -6.96 18.91
C TRP A 346 2.25 -6.51 20.07
N ASP A 347 2.51 -5.22 20.16
CA ASP A 347 3.41 -4.60 21.12
C ASP A 347 2.92 -4.78 22.55
N LEU A 348 1.63 -4.51 22.78
CA LEU A 348 1.00 -4.70 24.10
C LEU A 348 0.98 -6.15 24.53
N MET A 349 0.77 -7.08 23.59
CA MET A 349 0.82 -8.52 23.87
C MET A 349 2.23 -8.96 24.25
N VAL A 350 3.24 -8.55 23.49
CA VAL A 350 4.64 -8.85 23.77
C VAL A 350 5.08 -8.26 25.10
N ALA A 351 4.72 -7.00 25.38
CA ALA A 351 5.00 -6.34 26.65
C ALA A 351 4.36 -7.09 27.84
N SER A 352 3.09 -7.48 27.69
CA SER A 352 2.33 -8.15 28.74
C SER A 352 2.88 -9.55 29.03
N ILE A 353 3.14 -10.35 27.99
CA ILE A 353 3.73 -11.69 28.16
C ILE A 353 5.12 -11.60 28.78
N ALA A 354 5.96 -10.67 28.30
CA ALA A 354 7.29 -10.45 28.87
C ALA A 354 7.22 -10.01 30.35
N ALA A 355 6.29 -9.11 30.71
CA ALA A 355 6.08 -8.68 32.09
C ALA A 355 5.63 -9.84 32.99
N ILE A 356 4.63 -10.62 32.56
CA ILE A 356 4.15 -11.81 33.27
C ILE A 356 5.28 -12.82 33.47
N ALA A 357 6.07 -13.06 32.41
CA ALA A 357 7.19 -13.98 32.46
C ALA A 357 8.28 -13.51 33.44
N ILE A 358 8.53 -12.20 33.56
CA ILE A 358 9.41 -11.63 34.59
C ILE A 358 8.82 -11.85 36.00
N LEU A 359 7.53 -11.57 36.19
CA LEU A 359 6.85 -11.66 37.49
C LEU A 359 6.76 -13.10 38.03
N ILE A 360 6.60 -14.09 37.15
CA ILE A 360 6.55 -15.52 37.51
C ILE A 360 7.97 -16.11 37.69
N GLY A 361 9.02 -15.29 37.47
CA GLY A 361 10.41 -15.71 37.70
C GLY A 361 10.97 -16.62 36.61
N THR A 362 10.48 -16.50 35.38
CA THR A 362 11.11 -17.16 34.22
C THR A 362 12.46 -16.52 33.90
N GLN A 363 13.24 -17.17 33.02
CA GLN A 363 14.62 -16.83 32.58
C GLN A 363 14.82 -15.40 32.03
N LEU A 364 13.78 -14.56 31.99
CA LEU A 364 13.88 -13.13 31.71
C LEU A 364 14.50 -12.32 32.86
N THR A 365 14.62 -12.86 34.07
CA THR A 365 15.21 -12.17 35.25
C THR A 365 16.72 -12.34 35.40
N ASP A 366 17.35 -13.34 34.77
CA ASP A 366 18.76 -13.65 35.03
C ASP A 366 19.73 -12.76 34.25
N ALA A 367 19.94 -11.55 34.79
CA ALA A 367 21.25 -10.92 34.74
C ALA A 367 21.95 -11.17 36.09
N SER A 368 22.71 -12.28 36.15
CA SER A 368 23.76 -12.49 37.16
C SER A 368 23.33 -12.48 38.64
N THR A 369 22.87 -13.62 39.13
CA THR A 369 23.23 -14.05 40.50
C THR A 369 23.86 -15.43 40.49
N ARG A 370 25.06 -15.53 39.91
CA ARG A 370 26.08 -16.40 40.53
C ARG A 370 26.75 -15.57 41.62
N THR A 371 26.09 -15.51 42.77
CA THR A 371 26.77 -15.21 44.02
C THR A 371 27.87 -16.26 44.15
N ALA A 372 29.12 -15.84 44.08
CA ALA A 372 30.22 -16.67 44.51
C ALA A 372 29.91 -17.10 45.94
N THR A 373 29.59 -18.37 46.14
CA THR A 373 29.58 -18.97 47.47
C THR A 373 30.98 -18.75 48.04
N PRO A 374 31.17 -18.04 49.17
CA PRO A 374 32.45 -18.10 49.84
C PRO A 374 32.64 -19.56 50.23
N MET A 375 33.65 -20.18 49.60
CA MET A 375 34.11 -21.50 49.95
C MET A 375 34.44 -21.48 51.44
N SER A 376 33.56 -22.08 52.24
CA SER A 376 33.73 -22.27 53.68
C SER A 376 34.99 -23.11 53.88
N LEU A 377 36.10 -22.43 54.19
CA LEU A 377 37.31 -23.07 54.69
C LEU A 377 36.98 -23.57 56.10
N SER A 378 36.63 -24.86 56.17
CA SER A 378 36.74 -25.61 57.42
C SER A 378 38.18 -25.52 57.93
N PRO A 379 38.41 -25.26 59.24
CA PRO A 379 39.75 -25.25 59.79
C PRO A 379 40.27 -26.69 59.81
N MET A 380 41.09 -27.05 58.81
CA MET A 380 41.93 -28.23 58.91
C MET A 380 42.89 -28.04 60.08
N ARG A 381 42.70 -28.89 61.09
CA ARG A 381 43.63 -29.17 62.18
C ARG A 381 45.08 -29.16 61.66
N ARG A 382 45.90 -28.24 62.19
CA ARG A 382 47.35 -28.35 62.15
C ARG A 382 47.75 -29.57 62.98
N SER A 383 47.96 -30.71 62.32
CA SER A 383 48.81 -31.76 62.86
C SER A 383 50.25 -31.36 62.57
N ILE A 384 50.98 -31.10 63.65
CA ILE A 384 52.43 -30.89 63.66
C ILE A 384 53.06 -32.22 63.27
N CYS A 385 53.75 -32.25 62.14
CA CYS A 385 54.76 -33.27 61.88
C CYS A 385 56.01 -32.61 61.30
N SER A 386 57.00 -32.53 62.18
CA SER A 386 58.40 -32.17 61.93
C SER A 386 59.11 -33.28 61.15
N CYS A 387 59.83 -32.93 60.09
CA CYS A 387 61.07 -33.60 59.63
C CYS A 387 61.74 -32.71 58.57
N THR A 388 62.75 -31.92 58.96
CA THR A 388 64.19 -32.14 58.64
C THR A 388 64.50 -32.19 57.13
N CYS A 389 64.89 -31.05 56.57
CA CYS A 389 65.58 -31.00 55.28
C CYS A 389 67.09 -30.85 55.52
N ARG A 390 67.83 -31.87 55.07
CA ARG A 390 69.29 -31.90 55.02
C ARG A 390 69.82 -30.85 54.04
N THR A 391 70.93 -30.26 54.45
CA THR A 391 71.86 -29.49 53.65
C THR A 391 72.49 -30.34 52.55
N ALA A 392 72.59 -29.81 51.33
CA ALA A 392 73.59 -30.20 50.36
C ALA A 392 74.00 -28.99 49.52
N THR A 393 75.25 -28.60 49.73
CA THR A 393 76.04 -27.55 49.10
C THR A 393 76.58 -27.96 47.73
N GLY A 394 76.79 -26.95 46.87
CA GLY A 394 77.76 -26.96 45.76
C GLY A 394 77.20 -27.42 44.41
N ALA A 395 77.55 -26.85 43.26
CA ALA A 395 78.53 -25.82 42.94
C ALA A 395 78.23 -25.29 41.52
N ARG A 396 78.69 -24.06 41.25
CA ARG A 396 78.82 -23.45 39.92
C ARG A 396 79.78 -24.26 39.03
N ALA A 397 79.52 -24.32 37.72
CA ALA A 397 80.32 -23.65 36.67
C ALA A 397 80.09 -24.29 35.28
N ALA A 398 80.17 -23.41 34.26
CA ALA A 398 80.10 -23.59 32.81
C ALA A 398 78.69 -23.62 32.21
#